data_AF-A0A6A5UPB3-F1
#
_entry.id   AF-A0A6A5UPB3-F1
#
_cell.length_a   1.000
_cell.length_b   1.000
_cell.length_c   1.000
_cell.angle_alpha   90.00
_cell.angle_beta   90.00
_cell.angle_gamma   90.00
#
_symmetry.space_group_name_H-M   'P 1'
#
loop_
_entity.id
_entity.type
_entity.pdbx_description
1 polymer ?
#
loop_
_entity_poly.entity_id
_entity_poly.type
_entity_poly.pdbx_seq_one_letter_code
_entity_poly.pdbx_strand_id
1 'polypeptide(L)'
;MTYQLAVSRSRHAGKKVDLSILHVCKQVYQESAEIFYGKNTFSFTSSFCIPTAATFLRDRPESLRFIKSLELRLLETEEEPEGPREYIRSHVLWGRDGLYPELCGLLSSSDMALRRLSLIIETY
;
A
#
# COMPACT_ATOMS: atom_id res chain seq x y z
N MET A 1 11.85 -2.29 12.16
CA MET A 1 10.43 -1.90 12.19
C MET A 1 9.61 -3.13 11.84
N THR A 2 8.81 -3.65 12.76
CA THR A 2 7.92 -4.81 12.54
C THR A 2 6.53 -4.28 12.20
N TYR A 3 6.04 -4.56 10.99
CA TYR A 3 4.73 -4.12 10.54
C TYR A 3 3.64 -4.98 11.19
N GLN A 4 2.81 -4.39 12.05
CA GLN A 4 1.58 -5.03 12.51
C GLN A 4 0.44 -4.61 11.61
N LEU A 5 -0.04 -5.55 10.77
CA LEU A 5 -1.22 -5.33 9.94
C LEU A 5 -2.43 -5.16 10.86
N ALA A 6 -3.05 -3.98 10.81
CA ALA A 6 -4.24 -3.68 11.58
C ALA A 6 -5.34 -4.70 11.25
N VAL A 7 -5.80 -5.39 12.29
CA VAL A 7 -6.87 -6.39 12.24
C VAL A 7 -8.19 -5.65 12.00
N SER A 8 -8.55 -5.43 10.73
CA SER A 8 -9.91 -5.04 10.39
C SER A 8 -10.84 -6.23 10.66
N ARG A 9 -11.85 -6.02 11.52
CA ARG A 9 -12.92 -6.97 11.82
C ARG A 9 -13.88 -7.06 10.62
N SER A 10 -13.44 -7.71 9.54
CA SER A 10 -14.34 -8.15 8.47
C SER A 10 -15.08 -9.42 8.92
N ARG A 11 -16.39 -9.47 8.70
CA ARG A 11 -17.32 -10.58 9.06
C ARG A 11 -17.14 -11.84 8.19
N HIS A 12 -15.99 -12.02 7.56
CA HIS A 12 -15.59 -13.28 6.97
C HIS A 12 -14.44 -13.84 7.80
N ALA A 13 -14.77 -14.72 8.74
CA ALA A 13 -13.81 -15.52 9.51
C ALA A 13 -13.12 -16.56 8.62
N GLY A 14 -12.47 -16.12 7.54
CA GLY A 14 -11.43 -16.88 6.89
C GLY A 14 -10.25 -16.97 7.85
N LYS A 15 -9.70 -18.18 8.02
CA LYS A 15 -8.49 -18.42 8.80
C LYS A 15 -7.45 -17.35 8.40
N LYS A 16 -7.10 -16.47 9.33
CA LYS A 16 -6.04 -15.49 9.10
C LYS A 16 -4.74 -16.28 8.98
N VAL A 17 -4.19 -16.31 7.78
CA VAL A 17 -2.89 -16.92 7.53
C VAL A 17 -1.87 -16.09 8.31
N ASP A 18 -1.21 -16.71 9.27
CA ASP A 18 -0.13 -16.07 10.00
C ASP A 18 1.05 -15.87 9.05
N LEU A 19 1.31 -14.61 8.68
CA LEU A 19 2.34 -14.25 7.72
C LEU A 19 3.74 -14.49 8.28
N SER A 20 3.90 -14.63 9.60
CA SER A 20 5.19 -14.95 10.20
C SER A 20 5.76 -16.26 9.63
N ILE A 21 4.90 -17.21 9.22
CA ILE A 21 5.34 -18.48 8.61
C ILE A 21 6.09 -18.28 7.28
N LEU A 22 5.75 -17.22 6.53
CA LEU A 22 6.44 -16.86 5.29
C LEU A 22 7.87 -16.38 5.56
N HIS A 23 8.17 -15.96 6.79
CA HIS A 23 9.50 -15.46 7.17
C HIS A 23 10.40 -16.57 7.77
N VAL A 24 9.88 -17.77 8.06
CA VAL A 24 10.64 -18.83 8.74
C VAL A 24 11.57 -19.59 7.78
N CYS A 25 11.17 -19.78 6.52
CA CYS A 25 11.94 -20.57 5.56
C CYS A 25 11.89 -19.97 4.15
N LYS A 26 13.07 -19.82 3.51
CA LYS A 26 13.19 -19.29 2.14
C LYS A 26 12.39 -20.11 1.12
N GLN A 27 12.35 -21.43 1.27
CA GLN A 27 11.59 -22.30 0.37
C GLN A 27 10.08 -22.04 0.51
N VAL A 28 9.57 -22.02 1.75
CA VAL A 28 8.15 -21.72 2.02
C VAL A 28 7.77 -20.35 1.48
N TYR A 29 8.64 -19.35 1.65
CA TYR A 29 8.45 -18.02 1.07
C TYR A 29 8.31 -18.09 -0.45
N GLN A 30 9.24 -18.74 -1.15
CA GLN A 30 9.24 -18.84 -2.62
C GLN A 30 7.99 -19.56 -3.14
N GLU A 31 7.58 -20.64 -2.50
CA GLU A 31 6.39 -21.42 -2.89
C GLU A 31 5.08 -20.66 -2.64
N SER A 32 5.05 -19.82 -1.59
CA SER A 32 3.81 -19.18 -1.13
C SER A 32 3.65 -17.74 -1.62
N ALA A 33 4.75 -17.05 -1.99
CA ALA A 33 4.75 -15.64 -2.35
C ALA A 33 3.79 -15.35 -3.52
N GLU A 34 3.81 -16.17 -4.57
CA GLU A 34 2.91 -15.98 -5.72
C GLU A 34 1.44 -16.02 -5.30
N ILE A 35 1.07 -17.02 -4.50
CA ILE A 35 -0.32 -17.20 -4.04
C ILE A 35 -0.71 -16.04 -3.12
N PHE A 36 0.16 -15.69 -2.17
CA PHE A 36 -0.11 -14.66 -1.18
C PHE A 36 -0.21 -13.27 -1.83
N TYR A 37 0.82 -12.83 -2.54
CA TYR A 37 0.82 -11.50 -3.15
C TYR A 37 -0.12 -11.41 -4.37
N GLY A 38 -0.35 -12.52 -5.08
CA GLY A 38 -1.18 -12.56 -6.29
C GLY A 38 -2.67 -12.67 -6.09
N LYS A 39 -3.14 -13.19 -4.95
CA LYS A 39 -4.59 -13.34 -4.69
C LYS A 39 -5.14 -12.32 -3.71
N ASN A 40 -4.29 -11.66 -2.92
CA ASN A 40 -4.74 -10.69 -1.93
C ASN A 40 -4.82 -9.27 -2.52
N THR A 41 -5.70 -8.47 -1.94
CA THR A 41 -5.70 -7.01 -2.10
C THR A 41 -5.04 -6.40 -0.88
N PHE A 42 -4.04 -5.56 -1.09
CA PHE A 42 -3.33 -4.88 -0.02
C PHE A 42 -3.92 -3.48 0.16
N SER A 43 -4.59 -3.27 1.30
CA SER A 43 -5.31 -2.04 1.59
C SER A 43 -4.59 -1.23 2.67
N PHE A 44 -4.25 0.01 2.35
CA PHE A 44 -3.55 0.95 3.23
C PHE A 44 -4.53 2.04 3.68
N THR A 45 -4.99 1.96 4.93
CA THR A 45 -6.14 2.72 5.42
C THR A 45 -5.82 3.70 6.55
N SER A 46 -4.54 3.93 6.86
CA SER A 46 -4.13 4.86 7.92
C SER A 46 -3.80 6.24 7.35
N SER A 47 -3.68 7.24 8.23
CA SER A 47 -3.17 8.58 7.88
C SER A 47 -1.79 8.57 7.22
N PHE A 48 -1.04 7.46 7.33
CA PHE A 48 0.26 7.25 6.70
C PHE A 48 0.20 6.23 5.56
N CYS A 49 -0.92 6.17 4.82
CA CYS A 49 -1.14 5.18 3.77
C CYS A 49 -0.06 5.23 2.67
N ILE A 50 0.31 6.41 2.18
CA ILE A 50 1.35 6.59 1.15
C ILE A 50 2.72 6.12 1.67
N PRO A 51 3.25 6.62 2.80
CA PRO A 51 4.51 6.12 3.38
C PRO A 51 4.52 4.61 3.62
N THR A 52 3.41 4.07 4.12
CA THR A 52 3.30 2.64 4.43
C THR A 52 3.30 1.80 3.15
N ALA A 53 2.57 2.23 2.11
CA ALA A 53 2.54 1.56 0.83
C ALA A 53 3.91 1.60 0.14
N ALA A 54 4.56 2.77 0.10
CA ALA A 54 5.89 2.93 -0.48
C ALA A 54 6.90 2.00 0.19
N THR A 55 6.95 2.01 1.53
CA THR A 55 7.87 1.17 2.29
C THR A 55 7.55 -0.32 2.13
N PHE A 56 6.26 -0.69 2.13
CA PHE A 56 5.84 -2.08 1.94
C PHE A 56 6.33 -2.66 0.60
N LEU A 57 6.22 -1.88 -0.48
CA LEU A 57 6.66 -2.26 -1.81
C LEU A 57 8.19 -2.29 -1.92
N ARG A 58 8.87 -1.27 -1.39
CA ARG A 58 10.34 -1.18 -1.39
C ARG A 58 11.01 -2.37 -0.69
N ASP A 59 10.45 -2.80 0.44
CA ASP A 59 11.03 -3.90 1.22
C ASP A 59 10.95 -5.27 0.51
N ARG A 60 10.21 -5.38 -0.60
CA ARG A 60 9.87 -6.66 -1.26
C ARG A 60 9.99 -6.62 -2.79
N PRO A 61 11.16 -6.26 -3.34
CA PRO A 61 11.33 -6.11 -4.79
C PRO A 61 11.01 -7.39 -5.56
N GLU A 62 11.38 -8.56 -5.02
CA GLU A 62 11.10 -9.85 -5.66
C GLU A 62 9.59 -10.16 -5.78
N SER A 63 8.78 -9.64 -4.86
CA SER A 63 7.35 -9.91 -4.78
C SER A 63 6.48 -8.94 -5.58
N LEU A 64 7.05 -7.83 -6.06
CA LEU A 64 6.31 -6.83 -6.87
C LEU A 64 5.64 -7.46 -8.09
N ARG A 65 6.30 -8.45 -8.71
CA ARG A 65 5.79 -9.22 -9.85
C ARG A 65 4.54 -10.04 -9.55
N PHE A 66 4.21 -10.22 -8.28
CA PHE A 66 3.05 -10.99 -7.85
C PHE A 66 1.90 -10.07 -7.41
N ILE A 67 2.17 -8.83 -6.98
CA ILE A 67 1.13 -7.94 -6.46
C ILE A 67 0.23 -7.45 -7.59
N LYS A 68 -1.04 -7.87 -7.57
CA LYS A 68 -2.03 -7.52 -8.61
C LYS A 68 -3.04 -6.45 -8.20
N SER A 69 -3.25 -6.25 -6.89
CA SER A 69 -4.32 -5.39 -6.38
C SER A 69 -3.87 -4.59 -5.16
N LEU A 70 -3.96 -3.26 -5.26
CA LEU A 70 -3.66 -2.31 -4.21
C LEU A 70 -4.85 -1.38 -3.97
N GLU A 71 -5.08 -1.04 -2.71
CA GLU A 71 -6.06 -0.04 -2.30
C GLU A 71 -5.40 0.99 -1.39
N LEU A 72 -5.47 2.26 -1.78
CA LEU A 72 -5.03 3.39 -0.97
C LEU A 72 -6.27 4.15 -0.52
N ARG A 73 -6.45 4.26 0.79
CA ARG A 73 -7.46 5.15 1.37
C ARG A 73 -6.79 6.42 1.85
N LEU A 74 -7.20 7.52 1.26
CA LEU A 74 -6.70 8.85 1.52
C LEU A 74 -7.74 9.55 2.39
N LEU A 75 -7.29 10.09 3.51
CA LEU A 75 -8.12 10.97 4.32
C LEU A 75 -8.00 12.38 3.75
N GLU A 76 -9.13 13.01 3.52
CA GLU A 76 -9.15 14.43 3.16
C GLU A 76 -8.87 15.25 4.42
N THR A 77 -7.69 15.90 4.47
CA THR A 77 -7.33 16.80 5.57
C THR A 77 -7.58 18.23 5.13
N GLU A 78 -8.34 19.00 5.92
CA GLU A 78 -8.59 20.44 5.71
C GLU A 78 -7.40 21.34 6.12
N GLU A 79 -6.17 20.84 6.13
CA GLU A 79 -5.01 21.69 6.41
C GLU A 79 -4.84 22.70 5.27
N GLU A 80 -5.25 23.96 5.51
CA GLU A 80 -5.04 25.06 4.58
C GLU A 80 -3.53 25.19 4.30
N PRO A 81 -3.09 25.14 3.03
CA PRO A 81 -1.70 25.39 2.71
C PRO A 81 -1.38 26.86 3.03
N GLU A 82 -0.39 27.09 3.90
CA GLU A 82 0.23 28.40 4.10
C GLU A 82 0.97 28.81 2.81
N GLY A 83 0.24 29.34 1.82
CA GLY A 83 0.80 29.75 0.54
C GLY A 83 -0.18 30.48 -0.37
N PRO A 84 0.30 31.28 -1.34
CA PRO A 84 -0.55 32.05 -2.23
C PRO A 84 -1.47 31.12 -3.03
N ARG A 85 -2.77 31.40 -2.96
CA ARG A 85 -3.86 30.64 -3.58
C ARG A 85 -3.83 30.77 -5.12
N GLU A 86 -2.95 30.04 -5.80
CA GLU A 86 -3.24 29.62 -7.16
C GLU A 86 -4.16 28.39 -7.07
N TYR A 87 -5.41 28.59 -7.46
CA TYR A 87 -6.50 27.62 -7.42
C TYR A 87 -6.25 26.49 -8.43
N ILE A 88 -5.29 25.63 -8.14
CA ILE A 88 -5.15 24.35 -8.85
C ILE A 88 -6.11 23.40 -8.14
N ARG A 89 -7.17 22.95 -8.83
CA ARG A 89 -8.07 21.86 -8.40
C ARG A 89 -7.35 20.50 -8.35
N SER A 90 -6.09 20.47 -7.92
CA SER A 90 -5.36 19.27 -7.57
C SER A 90 -5.39 19.18 -6.05
N HIS A 91 -6.10 18.19 -5.51
CA HIS A 91 -5.82 17.75 -4.14
C HIS A 91 -4.39 17.24 -4.16
N VAL A 92 -3.45 18.09 -3.75
CA VAL A 92 -2.03 17.74 -3.78
C VAL A 92 -1.83 16.74 -2.65
N LEU A 93 -1.34 15.55 -3.01
CA LEU A 93 -0.94 14.53 -2.05
C LEU A 93 0.37 15.00 -1.39
N TRP A 94 0.27 15.98 -0.49
CA TRP A 94 1.39 16.51 0.27
C TRP A 94 1.87 15.44 1.25
N GLY A 95 2.91 14.72 0.85
CA GLY A 95 3.80 14.01 1.77
C GLY A 95 5.11 14.79 1.85
N ARG A 96 5.49 15.24 3.05
CA ARG A 96 6.73 15.98 3.35
C ARG A 96 8.02 15.22 2.95
N ASP A 97 7.90 13.95 2.56
CA ASP A 97 9.00 12.99 2.53
C ASP A 97 9.35 12.47 1.13
N GLY A 98 8.75 13.00 0.04
CA GLY A 98 9.04 12.52 -1.33
C GLY A 98 8.58 11.08 -1.64
N LEU A 99 7.86 10.45 -0.69
CA LEU A 99 7.40 9.07 -0.77
C LEU A 99 6.27 8.86 -1.79
N TYR A 100 5.54 9.93 -2.15
CA TYR A 100 4.51 9.83 -3.20
C TYR A 100 5.14 9.62 -4.60
N PRO A 101 6.12 10.44 -5.05
CA PRO A 101 6.90 10.14 -6.24
C PRO A 101 7.55 8.75 -6.21
N GLU A 102 8.12 8.33 -5.08
CA GLU A 102 8.70 6.99 -4.91
C GLU A 102 7.64 5.89 -5.12
N LEU A 103 6.47 6.04 -4.49
CA LEU A 103 5.35 5.13 -4.66
C LEU A 103 4.93 5.07 -6.13
N CYS A 104 4.75 6.20 -6.79
CA CYS A 104 4.44 6.26 -8.22
C CYS A 104 5.51 5.56 -9.07
N GLY A 105 6.79 5.74 -8.74
CA GLY A 105 7.91 5.05 -9.39
C GLY A 105 7.84 3.53 -9.22
N LEU A 106 7.54 3.04 -8.03
CA LEU A 106 7.37 1.61 -7.76
C LEU A 106 6.14 1.04 -8.49
N LEU A 107 5.02 1.76 -8.50
CA LEU A 107 3.78 1.33 -9.17
C LEU A 107 3.92 1.31 -10.70
N SER A 108 4.75 2.18 -11.27
CA SER A 108 5.02 2.26 -12.71
C SER A 108 6.23 1.45 -13.17
N SER A 109 6.96 0.82 -12.24
CA SER A 109 8.10 -0.05 -12.55
C SER A 109 7.67 -1.24 -13.39
N SER A 110 8.55 -1.68 -14.31
CA SER A 110 8.37 -2.91 -15.09
C SER A 110 8.31 -4.17 -14.23
N ASP A 111 8.82 -4.13 -13.00
CA ASP A 111 8.79 -5.25 -12.07
C ASP A 111 7.41 -5.43 -11.40
N MET A 112 6.54 -4.42 -11.51
CA MET A 112 5.23 -4.43 -10.87
C MET A 112 4.18 -5.08 -11.78
N ALA A 113 3.45 -6.07 -11.26
CA ALA A 113 2.36 -6.73 -11.98
C ALA A 113 0.97 -6.19 -11.63
N LEU A 114 0.90 -4.92 -11.21
CA LEU A 114 -0.31 -4.30 -10.72
C LEU A 114 -1.38 -4.26 -11.82
N ARG A 115 -2.56 -4.80 -11.53
CA ARG A 115 -3.71 -4.79 -12.44
C ARG A 115 -4.85 -3.91 -11.94
N ARG A 116 -4.92 -3.71 -10.62
CA ARG A 116 -5.97 -2.93 -9.97
C ARG A 116 -5.36 -2.00 -8.94
N LEU A 117 -5.63 -0.72 -9.10
CA LEU A 117 -5.35 0.31 -8.11
C LEU A 117 -6.67 0.99 -7.75
N SER A 118 -7.09 0.84 -6.50
CA SER A 118 -8.26 1.54 -5.96
C SER A 118 -7.78 2.73 -5.12
N LEU A 119 -8.25 3.93 -5.46
CA LEU A 119 -8.06 5.14 -4.66
C LEU A 119 -9.41 5.48 -4.04
N ILE A 120 -9.46 5.56 -2.72
CA ILE A 120 -10.67 5.88 -1.97
C ILE A 120 -10.37 7.13 -1.16
N ILE A 121 -11.14 8.18 -1.36
CA ILE A 121 -11.05 9.39 -0.57
C ILE A 121 -12.13 9.29 0.50
N GLU A 122 -11.71 9.28 1.76
CA GLU A 122 -12.62 9.34 2.91
C GLU A 122 -12.73 10.80 3.33
N THR A 123 -13.94 11.34 3.16
CA THR A 123 -14.35 12.67 3.60
C THR A 123 -15.01 12.55 4.98
N TYR A 124 -14.76 13.52 5.87
CA TYR A 124 -15.40 13.58 7.18
C TYR A 124 -16.91 13.82 7.11
#